data_AF-D6K5R9-F1
#
_entry.id   AF-D6K5R9-F1
#
_cell.length_a   1.000
_cell.length_b   1.000
_cell.length_c   1.000
_cell.angle_alpha   90.00
_cell.angle_beta   90.00
_cell.angle_gamma   90.00
#
_symmetry.space_group_name_H-M   'P 1'
#
loop_
_entity.id
_entity.type
_entity.pdbx_description
1 polymer ?
#
loop_
_entity_poly.entity_id
_entity_poly.type
_entity_poly.pdbx_seq_one_letter_code
_entity_poly.pdbx_strand_id
1 'polypeptide(L)'
;MNVREACTPHRTDALTLDSFVNEGGTLYVVGESIEDPRTNPGAMPLLTALAASVVEHGRRMAERSSSGRLDPPLALVLDDVAAVAPLPQLPELLARGADQGLPTLALLRSREQGRARWPHDELPA
;
A
#
# COMPACT_ATOMS: atom_id res chain seq x y z
N MET A 1 24.97 -4.86 8.27
CA MET A 1 24.24 -5.72 7.31
C MET A 1 23.98 -4.89 6.07
N ASN A 2 24.37 -5.35 4.88
CA ASN A 2 24.13 -4.60 3.64
C ASN A 2 22.65 -4.73 3.26
N VAL A 3 21.92 -3.62 3.18
CA VAL A 3 20.48 -3.60 2.79
C VAL A 3 20.24 -4.39 1.50
N ARG A 4 21.18 -4.33 0.55
CA ARG A 4 21.07 -5.08 -0.71
C ARG A 4 21.07 -6.59 -0.47
N GLU A 5 21.92 -7.09 0.43
CA GLU A 5 22.00 -8.52 0.75
C GLU A 5 20.74 -8.98 1.51
N ALA A 6 20.20 -8.15 2.40
CA ALA A 6 18.93 -8.44 3.08
C ALA A 6 17.71 -8.42 2.14
N CYS A 7 17.78 -7.64 1.05
CA CYS A 7 16.74 -7.53 0.02
C CYS A 7 16.97 -8.48 -1.18
N THR A 8 17.95 -9.39 -1.13
CA THR A 8 18.16 -10.41 -2.18
C THR A 8 17.61 -11.75 -1.68
N PRO A 9 16.31 -12.05 -1.86
CA PRO A 9 15.73 -13.29 -1.37
C PRO A 9 16.37 -14.50 -2.09
N HIS A 10 16.50 -15.63 -1.37
CA HIS A 10 16.71 -16.90 -2.02
C HIS A 10 15.50 -17.21 -2.93
N ARG A 11 15.70 -17.90 -4.05
CA ARG A 11 14.68 -18.07 -5.11
C ARG A 11 13.37 -18.68 -4.61
N THR A 12 13.41 -19.42 -3.51
CA THR A 12 12.27 -20.03 -2.80
C THR A 12 11.54 -19.12 -1.82
N ASP A 13 12.17 -18.01 -1.40
CA ASP A 13 11.63 -17.06 -0.41
C ASP A 13 11.21 -15.72 -1.05
N ALA A 14 11.25 -15.65 -2.39
CA ALA A 14 10.89 -14.44 -3.13
C ALA A 14 9.36 -14.34 -3.27
N LEU A 15 8.79 -13.23 -2.78
CA LEU A 15 7.39 -12.90 -3.00
C LEU A 15 7.13 -12.63 -4.50
N THR A 16 6.34 -13.49 -5.15
CA THR A 16 5.87 -13.28 -6.52
C THR A 16 4.50 -12.63 -6.51
N LEU A 17 4.45 -11.31 -6.73
CA LEU A 17 3.18 -10.56 -6.74
C LEU A 17 2.18 -11.09 -7.77
N ASP A 18 2.65 -11.60 -8.91
CA ASP A 18 1.80 -12.17 -9.98
C ASP A 18 0.99 -13.40 -9.51
N SER A 19 1.54 -14.20 -8.59
CA SER A 19 0.85 -15.37 -8.06
C SER A 19 0.17 -15.09 -6.72
N PHE A 20 0.71 -14.17 -5.92
CA PHE A 20 0.21 -13.78 -4.60
C PHE A 20 -1.31 -13.53 -4.56
N VAL A 21 -1.83 -12.73 -5.50
CA VAL A 21 -3.27 -12.41 -5.55
C VAL A 21 -4.09 -13.64 -5.90
N ASN A 22 -3.66 -14.40 -6.91
CA ASN A 22 -4.38 -15.59 -7.39
C ASN A 22 -4.35 -16.75 -6.37
N GLU A 23 -3.32 -16.79 -5.53
CA GLU A 23 -3.17 -17.78 -4.45
C GLU A 23 -3.89 -17.35 -3.16
N GLY A 24 -4.51 -16.18 -3.12
CA GLY A 24 -5.16 -15.65 -1.91
C GLY A 24 -4.17 -15.34 -0.79
N GLY A 25 -2.94 -14.96 -1.15
CA GLY A 25 -1.90 -14.59 -0.20
C GLY A 25 -2.24 -13.35 0.62
N THR A 26 -1.60 -13.19 1.77
CA THR A 26 -1.72 -11.99 2.61
C THR A 26 -0.34 -11.40 2.90
N LEU A 27 -0.20 -10.08 2.71
CA LEU A 27 1.02 -9.34 2.98
C LEU A 27 0.78 -8.47 4.22
N TYR A 28 1.51 -8.77 5.29
CA TYR A 28 1.55 -7.94 6.48
C TYR A 28 2.77 -7.02 6.42
N VAL A 29 2.54 -5.72 6.42
CA VAL A 29 3.58 -4.70 6.45
C VAL A 29 3.53 -4.03 7.81
N VAL A 30 4.60 -4.13 8.58
CA VAL A 30 4.69 -3.56 9.94
C VAL A 30 5.85 -2.57 9.98
N GLY A 31 5.56 -1.38 10.49
CA GLY A 31 6.54 -0.32 10.65
C GLY A 31 6.28 0.49 11.92
N GLU A 32 7.32 1.14 12.40
CA GLU A 32 7.16 2.17 13.43
C GLU A 32 6.35 3.33 12.84
N SER A 33 5.35 3.76 13.59
CA SER A 33 4.60 4.98 13.29
C SER A 33 5.48 6.19 13.59
N ILE A 34 5.82 6.96 12.56
CA ILE A 34 6.68 8.14 12.67
C ILE A 34 5.89 9.39 12.32
N GLU A 35 5.77 10.31 13.28
CA GLU A 35 5.03 11.56 13.08
C GLU A 35 5.87 12.67 12.45
N ASP A 36 7.20 12.68 12.65
CA ASP A 36 8.13 13.59 11.97
C ASP A 36 9.18 12.83 11.13
N PRO A 37 8.81 12.38 9.92
CA PRO A 37 9.72 11.63 9.05
C PRO A 37 10.80 12.50 8.40
N ARG A 38 10.73 13.84 8.53
CA ARG A 38 11.75 14.73 7.95
C ARG A 38 13.09 14.62 8.68
N THR A 39 13.03 14.31 9.97
CA THR A 39 14.21 14.26 10.84
C THR A 39 14.71 12.82 11.01
N ASN A 40 13.82 11.84 11.03
CA ASN A 40 14.17 10.42 11.06
C ASN A 40 13.11 9.58 10.33
N PRO A 41 13.26 9.31 9.03
CA PRO A 41 12.23 8.61 8.25
C PRO A 41 12.11 7.12 8.59
N GLY A 42 13.07 6.53 9.30
CA GLY A 42 13.08 5.10 9.62
C GLY A 42 12.84 4.22 8.38
N ALA A 43 11.96 3.23 8.51
CA ALA A 43 11.58 2.34 7.41
C ALA A 43 10.46 2.91 6.51
N MET A 44 9.83 4.04 6.87
CA MET A 44 8.63 4.55 6.20
C MET A 44 8.78 4.63 4.67
N PRO A 45 9.87 5.18 4.08
CA PRO A 45 10.00 5.25 2.62
C PRO A 45 9.98 3.87 1.95
N LEU A 46 10.60 2.87 2.58
CA LEU A 46 10.62 1.49 2.08
C LEU A 46 9.23 0.85 2.17
N LEU A 47 8.55 1.03 3.30
CA LEU A 47 7.19 0.49 3.51
C LEU A 47 6.19 1.14 2.55
N THR A 48 6.27 2.46 2.37
CA THR A 48 5.49 3.19 1.36
C THR A 48 5.75 2.65 -0.04
N ALA A 49 7.02 2.47 -0.42
CA ALA A 49 7.38 1.97 -1.75
C ALA A 49 6.87 0.54 -1.99
N LEU A 50 7.01 -0.34 -1.00
CA LEU A 50 6.53 -1.72 -1.07
C LEU A 50 5.00 -1.76 -1.21
N ALA A 51 4.28 -1.07 -0.33
CA ALA A 51 2.82 -1.03 -0.37
C ALA A 51 2.32 -0.41 -1.69
N ALA A 52 2.93 0.70 -2.14
CA ALA A 52 2.59 1.31 -3.43
C ALA A 52 2.83 0.36 -4.61
N SER A 53 3.93 -0.42 -4.59
CA SER A 53 4.23 -1.41 -5.62
C SER A 53 3.19 -2.54 -5.66
N VAL A 54 2.71 -3.00 -4.51
CA VAL A 54 1.68 -4.04 -4.40
C VAL A 54 0.34 -3.52 -4.95
N VAL A 55 -0.06 -2.31 -4.54
CA VAL A 55 -1.26 -1.65 -5.03
C VAL A 55 -1.22 -1.50 -6.54
N GLU A 56 -0.12 -0.95 -7.06
CA GLU A 56 0.05 -0.71 -8.48
C GLU A 56 0.04 -2.02 -9.28
N HIS A 57 0.60 -3.09 -8.72
CA HIS A 57 0.51 -4.41 -9.32
C HIS A 57 -0.95 -4.89 -9.42
N GLY A 58 -1.72 -4.79 -8.33
CA GLY A 58 -3.15 -5.12 -8.31
C GLY A 58 -3.96 -4.31 -9.32
N ARG A 59 -3.69 -3.00 -9.46
CA ARG A 59 -4.33 -2.15 -10.47
C ARG A 59 -4.04 -2.63 -11.90
N ARG A 60 -2.78 -2.92 -12.23
CA ARG A 60 -2.42 -3.45 -13.56
C ARG A 60 -3.02 -4.83 -13.84
N MET A 61 -3.24 -5.64 -12.80
CA MET A 61 -3.96 -6.90 -12.96
C MET A 61 -5.44 -6.65 -13.26
N ALA A 62 -6.09 -5.73 -12.54
CA ALA A 62 -7.48 -5.33 -12.78
C ALA A 62 -7.69 -4.77 -14.19
N GLU A 63 -6.81 -3.88 -14.65
CA GLU A 63 -6.89 -3.26 -15.99
C GLU A 63 -6.76 -4.29 -17.12
N ARG A 64 -6.00 -5.36 -16.91
CA ARG A 64 -5.84 -6.46 -17.88
C ARG A 64 -6.96 -7.51 -17.81
N SER A 65 -7.79 -7.47 -16.77
CA SER A 65 -8.92 -8.36 -16.60
C SER A 65 -10.05 -7.99 -17.56
N SER A 66 -10.78 -9.00 -18.06
CA SER A 66 -11.93 -8.78 -18.96
C SER A 66 -13.05 -7.97 -18.32
N SER A 67 -13.17 -7.99 -16.99
CA SER A 67 -14.15 -7.21 -16.23
C SER A 67 -13.66 -5.82 -15.85
N GLY A 68 -12.37 -5.49 -16.11
CA GLY A 68 -11.72 -4.29 -15.60
C GLY A 68 -11.56 -4.29 -14.06
N ARG A 69 -11.77 -5.44 -13.43
CA ARG A 69 -11.70 -5.65 -11.98
C ARG A 69 -10.76 -6.80 -11.64
N LEU A 70 -10.09 -6.65 -10.51
CA LEU A 70 -9.34 -7.72 -9.87
C LEU A 70 -10.30 -8.74 -9.27
N ASP A 71 -10.10 -10.02 -9.61
CA ASP A 71 -10.84 -11.17 -9.08
C ASP A 71 -9.87 -12.35 -8.90
N PRO A 72 -9.59 -12.80 -7.66
CA PRO A 72 -10.19 -12.35 -6.40
C PRO A 72 -9.76 -10.92 -6.00
N PRO A 73 -10.59 -10.16 -5.25
CA PRO A 73 -10.25 -8.80 -4.83
C PRO A 73 -9.10 -8.78 -3.81
N LEU A 74 -8.28 -7.73 -3.86
CA LEU A 74 -7.21 -7.47 -2.91
C LEU A 74 -7.65 -6.36 -1.95
N ALA A 75 -8.01 -6.74 -0.72
CA ALA A 75 -8.38 -5.78 0.31
C ALA A 75 -7.15 -5.08 0.91
N LEU A 76 -7.22 -3.76 1.05
CA LEU A 76 -6.18 -2.94 1.67
C LEU A 76 -6.68 -2.44 3.03
N VAL A 77 -6.08 -2.93 4.11
CA VAL A 77 -6.34 -2.46 5.48
C VAL A 77 -5.10 -1.73 5.95
N LEU A 78 -5.20 -0.40 6.02
CA LEU A 78 -4.07 0.50 6.19
C LEU A 78 -4.22 1.24 7.52
N ASP A 79 -3.68 0.64 8.58
CA ASP A 79 -3.68 1.26 9.91
C ASP A 79 -2.61 2.35 10.01
N ASP A 80 -3.00 3.51 10.55
CA ASP A 80 -2.14 4.69 10.70
C ASP A 80 -1.30 5.03 9.46
N VAL A 81 -1.94 4.94 8.29
CA VAL A 81 -1.26 4.96 6.99
C VAL A 81 -0.44 6.23 6.77
N ALA A 82 -0.85 7.36 7.33
CA ALA A 82 -0.13 8.62 7.21
C ALA A 82 1.26 8.59 7.87
N ALA A 83 1.44 7.81 8.93
CA ALA A 83 2.68 7.74 9.72
C ALA A 83 3.44 6.40 9.57
N VAL A 84 2.85 5.38 8.94
CA VAL A 84 3.53 4.10 8.67
C VAL A 84 3.96 3.98 7.20
N ALA A 85 3.03 4.19 6.26
CA ALA A 85 3.27 3.95 4.84
C ALA A 85 2.38 4.87 3.98
N PRO A 86 2.64 6.19 3.98
CA PRO A 86 1.76 7.15 3.33
C PRO A 86 1.77 7.04 1.79
N LEU A 87 0.78 6.31 1.29
CA LEU A 87 0.60 6.00 -0.13
C LEU A 87 0.21 7.26 -0.93
N PRO A 88 0.96 7.63 -1.97
CA PRO A 88 0.56 8.73 -2.85
C PRO A 88 -0.82 8.51 -3.50
N GLN A 89 -1.19 7.26 -3.79
CA GLN A 89 -2.45 6.92 -4.46
C GLN A 89 -3.65 6.79 -3.51
N LEU A 90 -3.48 7.04 -2.20
CA LEU A 90 -4.54 6.79 -1.21
C LEU A 90 -5.87 7.50 -1.52
N PRO A 91 -5.91 8.78 -1.95
CA PRO A 91 -7.17 9.44 -2.28
C PRO A 91 -7.94 8.71 -3.40
N GLU A 92 -7.22 8.29 -4.45
CA GLU A 92 -7.82 7.56 -5.56
C GLU A 92 -8.29 6.16 -5.15
N LEU A 93 -7.52 5.47 -4.29
CA LEU A 93 -7.90 4.17 -3.74
C LEU A 93 -9.19 4.24 -2.93
N LEU A 94 -9.35 5.27 -2.11
CA LEU A 94 -10.57 5.46 -1.33
C LEU A 94 -11.76 5.83 -2.22
N ALA A 95 -11.53 6.63 -3.27
CA ALA A 95 -12.59 7.06 -4.18
C ALA A 95 -13.05 5.96 -5.14
N ARG A 96 -12.14 5.13 -5.66
CA ARG A 96 -12.39 4.22 -6.78
C ARG A 96 -11.77 2.83 -6.64
N GLY A 97 -10.96 2.56 -5.61
CA GLY A 97 -10.29 1.28 -5.44
C GLY A 97 -11.28 0.12 -5.35
N ALA A 98 -12.40 0.33 -4.63
CA ALA A 98 -13.48 -0.65 -4.58
C ALA A 98 -14.02 -1.00 -5.97
N ASP A 99 -13.98 -0.08 -6.94
CA ASP A 99 -14.43 -0.32 -8.31
C ASP A 99 -13.49 -1.18 -9.16
N GLN A 100 -12.24 -1.32 -8.72
CA GLN A 100 -11.21 -2.09 -9.40
C GLN A 100 -10.91 -3.42 -8.70
N GLY A 101 -11.65 -3.78 -7.65
CA GLY A 101 -11.36 -4.95 -6.81
C GLY A 101 -10.25 -4.70 -5.78
N LEU A 102 -10.03 -3.43 -5.42
CA LEU A 102 -9.08 -2.96 -4.41
C LEU A 102 -9.79 -2.21 -3.26
N PRO A 103 -10.74 -2.85 -2.56
CA PRO A 103 -11.46 -2.18 -1.47
C PRO A 103 -10.45 -1.74 -0.38
N THR A 104 -10.53 -0.47 -0.01
CA THR A 104 -9.53 0.17 0.86
C THR A 104 -10.17 0.70 2.13
N LEU A 105 -9.62 0.31 3.28
CA LEU A 105 -9.90 0.88 4.59
C LEU A 105 -8.63 1.56 5.10
N ALA A 106 -8.70 2.87 5.32
CA ALA A 106 -7.59 3.65 5.84
C ALA A 106 -7.94 4.23 7.21
N LEU A 107 -7.11 3.96 8.21
CA LEU A 107 -7.25 4.52 9.54
C LEU A 107 -6.20 5.61 9.71
N LEU A 108 -6.65 6.77 10.18
CA LEU A 108 -5.81 7.92 10.47
C LEU A 108 -6.01 8.28 11.94
N ARG A 109 -4.94 8.67 12.64
CA ARG A 109 -5.06 9.16 14.02
C ARG A 109 -5.79 10.50 14.08
N SER A 110 -5.65 11.32 13.05
CA SER A 110 -6.35 12.61 12.96
C SER A 110 -6.59 13.02 11.51
N ARG A 111 -7.57 13.90 11.31
CA ARG A 111 -7.78 14.56 10.01
C ARG A 111 -6.60 15.45 9.61
N GLU A 112 -5.86 15.97 10.57
CA GLU A 112 -4.70 16.83 10.33
C GLU A 112 -3.57 16.05 9.64
N GLN A 113 -3.35 14.78 10.01
CA GLN A 113 -2.41 13.91 9.30
C GLN A 113 -2.81 13.75 7.83
N GLY A 114 -4.10 13.51 7.56
CA GLY A 114 -4.63 13.44 6.20
C GLY A 114 -4.33 14.71 5.41
N ARG A 115 -4.67 15.88 5.97
CA ARG A 115 -4.42 17.19 5.34
C ARG A 115 -2.93 17.49 5.14
N ALA A 116 -2.07 17.06 6.07
CA ALA A 116 -0.62 17.26 5.95
C ALA A 116 -0.02 16.40 4.83
N ARG A 117 -0.53 15.17 4.64
CA ARG A 117 0.04 14.21 3.71
C ARG A 117 -0.56 14.23 2.31
N TRP A 118 -1.82 14.63 2.19
CA TRP A 118 -2.56 14.83 0.94
C TRP A 118 -3.25 16.21 0.95
N PRO A 119 -2.50 17.32 0.84
CA PRO A 119 -3.05 18.66 1.02
C PRO A 119 -3.99 19.14 -0.08
N HIS A 120 -3.97 18.48 -1.25
CA HIS A 120 -4.79 18.83 -2.41
C HIS A 120 -6.02 17.92 -2.57
N ASP A 121 -6.17 16.93 -1.69
CA ASP A 121 -7.23 15.92 -1.76
C ASP A 121 -7.99 15.88 -0.45
N GLU A 122 -9.31 16.05 -0.51
CA GLU A 122 -10.17 15.73 0.64
C GLU A 122 -10.40 14.22 0.67
N LEU A 123 -9.89 13.56 1.71
CA LEU A 123 -10.13 12.14 1.91
C LEU A 123 -11.60 11.92 2.28
N PRO A 124 -12.31 10.99 1.61
CA PRO A 124 -13.69 10.66 1.97
C PRO A 124 -13.75 10.10 3.40
N ALA A 125 -14.87 10.35 4.07
CA ALA A 125 -15.12 9.94 5.46
C ALA A 125 -15.54 8.47 5.57
#